data_AF-A0A251RJT8-F1
#
_entry.id   AF-A0A251RJT8-F1
#
_cell.length_a   1.000
_cell.length_b   1.000
_cell.length_c   1.000
_cell.angle_alpha   90.00
_cell.angle_beta   90.00
_cell.angle_gamma   90.00
#
_symmetry.space_group_name_H-M   'P 1'
#
loop_
_entity.id
_entity.type
_entity.pdbx_description
1 polymer ?
#
loop_
_entity_poly.entity_id
_entity_poly.type
_entity_poly.pdbx_seq_one_letter_code
_entity_poly.pdbx_strand_id
1 'polypeptide(L)'
;MLSKISVTHLKASPSASTSGFSWHGNQRRFGYCARNSSQFNKPRFKIVGKSLGDRWKLNEIDANAVQEKLNSWLLKTQNFLNEVTSPLVRTSQTRKPVTRDAFETQDMEDIFMAEQTINNRTPNGVLSLAAIVSIEQFSRMNGLTGQKMQRIFKALVSESTYNDARNLVEYCCFRFLSRDNSDIHPSLKEPAFQRLIFITMLAWENPYQEDLANGSEKASFQSKLVREEAFVRVAPAISGVADRSTAHNLFKALAGDEQGISLSLWLTYVDELIKVHEGRKSYQTRQSPDLSEERILCIGSSRKRPVLKWENNMAWPGKVTLTDKAIYFEAVGISGQKDSIRLDLTKHGLRVEKAKVGPFGSDLFDSAVSISYGPKSEAWVLEFVDLGGEMRRDVWHAFISEIIALHKFIRDYGPEEVDESLSHVYGAHKGKERAMNSAINSIARLQALQFMRKLLDDPTKLVQFTYLQYAPYGDIVSQTLAVNYWGGPLISKFLEVDNPPAQGARASNEMIESSNHVFDIDGSVYLQKWKRSPCWASSASASFWKSTSTRQGLVLSKNLVVADAALVERATRTCKQKWQAAETTQATIDAATLKGIPSNIDLFKISLIARTLMGLI
;
A
#
# COMPACT_ATOMS: atom_id res chain seq x y z
N MET A 1 8.64 -89.83 17.97
CA MET A 1 9.85 -89.17 18.49
C MET A 1 9.43 -88.14 19.52
N LEU A 2 10.04 -88.23 20.71
CA LEU A 2 9.88 -87.43 21.94
C LEU A 2 9.95 -85.91 21.68
N SER A 3 9.51 -84.96 22.51
CA SER A 3 8.52 -84.79 23.58
C SER A 3 8.73 -83.37 24.14
N LYS A 4 7.65 -82.67 24.50
CA LYS A 4 7.52 -81.65 25.58
C LYS A 4 8.37 -80.36 25.57
N ILE A 5 7.66 -79.25 25.36
CA ILE A 5 7.51 -78.03 26.22
C ILE A 5 8.59 -77.75 27.28
N SER A 6 9.13 -76.52 27.33
CA SER A 6 9.06 -75.58 28.50
C SER A 6 9.79 -74.24 28.27
N VAL A 7 9.24 -73.19 28.88
CA VAL A 7 9.65 -71.77 28.98
C VAL A 7 10.65 -71.59 30.14
N THR A 8 11.59 -70.61 30.07
CA THR A 8 12.00 -69.74 31.22
C THR A 8 13.08 -68.67 30.90
N HIS A 9 12.72 -67.41 31.21
CA HIS A 9 13.41 -66.34 31.98
C HIS A 9 14.92 -66.00 31.92
N LEU A 10 15.17 -64.69 31.71
CA LEU A 10 16.06 -63.71 32.40
C LEU A 10 17.50 -64.09 32.82
N LYS A 11 18.46 -63.26 32.39
CA LYS A 11 19.52 -62.74 33.29
C LYS A 11 20.16 -61.45 32.78
N ALA A 12 20.47 -60.55 33.72
CA ALA A 12 21.01 -59.21 33.55
C ALA A 12 22.53 -59.14 33.82
N SER A 13 23.19 -58.18 33.14
CA SER A 13 24.37 -57.33 33.48
C SER A 13 25.61 -57.93 34.16
N PRO A 14 26.78 -57.32 33.87
CA PRO A 14 27.41 -56.50 34.90
C PRO A 14 27.92 -55.13 34.43
N SER A 15 28.09 -54.26 35.43
CA SER A 15 28.46 -52.86 35.42
C SER A 15 29.94 -52.60 35.74
N ALA A 16 30.38 -51.37 35.42
CA ALA A 16 31.47 -50.58 36.04
C ALA A 16 32.92 -50.95 35.60
N SER A 17 33.92 -50.06 35.47
CA SER A 17 34.13 -48.70 35.99
C SER A 17 35.36 -48.02 35.36
N THR A 18 35.25 -46.71 35.09
CA THR A 18 36.22 -45.58 35.28
C THR A 18 37.74 -45.68 35.03
N SER A 19 38.24 -44.75 34.21
CA SER A 19 39.35 -43.77 34.42
C SER A 19 39.98 -43.42 33.05
N GLY A 20 40.29 -42.20 32.62
CA GLY A 20 40.51 -40.92 33.28
C GLY A 20 41.97 -40.48 33.05
N PHE A 21 42.29 -39.89 31.90
CA PHE A 21 43.55 -39.15 31.69
C PHE A 21 43.35 -37.97 30.73
N SER A 22 43.99 -36.86 31.07
CA SER A 22 43.83 -35.55 30.46
C SER A 22 45.17 -34.90 30.09
N TRP A 23 45.10 -34.05 29.07
CA TRP A 23 45.91 -32.87 28.74
C TRP A 23 47.23 -32.98 27.93
N HIS A 24 47.30 -31.99 27.02
CA HIS A 24 48.39 -31.48 26.16
C HIS A 24 48.44 -32.11 24.75
N GLY A 25 48.32 -31.37 23.64
CA GLY A 25 48.61 -29.95 23.39
C GLY A 25 49.75 -29.87 22.38
N ASN A 26 49.45 -29.73 21.08
CA ASN A 26 50.28 -28.94 20.16
C ASN A 26 49.69 -28.77 18.76
N GLN A 27 49.92 -27.56 18.24
CA GLN A 27 49.69 -27.08 16.89
C GLN A 27 50.67 -27.69 15.86
N ARG A 28 50.27 -27.73 14.58
CA ARG A 28 51.00 -27.27 13.37
C ARG A 28 50.16 -27.60 12.12
N ARG A 29 49.62 -26.60 11.39
CA ARG A 29 50.19 -25.89 10.21
C ARG A 29 50.58 -26.82 9.05
N PHE A 30 49.87 -26.68 7.91
CA PHE A 30 50.32 -26.70 6.49
C PHE A 30 49.04 -26.51 5.64
N GLY A 31 48.96 -25.76 4.54
CA GLY A 31 49.90 -24.93 3.79
C GLY A 31 49.09 -24.13 2.74
N TYR A 32 49.57 -22.94 2.40
CA TYR A 32 49.03 -22.08 1.36
C TYR A 32 49.24 -22.71 -0.03
N CYS A 33 48.23 -22.62 -0.90
CA CYS A 33 48.44 -22.60 -2.34
C CYS A 33 47.47 -21.59 -2.96
N ALA A 34 48.03 -20.46 -3.38
CA ALA A 34 47.35 -19.43 -4.15
C ALA A 34 47.23 -19.87 -5.60
N ARG A 35 46.03 -19.78 -6.19
CA ARG A 35 45.89 -19.62 -7.64
C ARG A 35 44.65 -18.79 -7.94
N ASN A 36 44.91 -17.61 -8.51
CA ASN A 36 43.93 -16.70 -9.08
C ASN A 36 43.11 -17.39 -10.19
N SER A 37 41.78 -17.23 -10.16
CA SER A 37 41.00 -16.99 -11.36
C SER A 37 39.70 -16.26 -11.00
N SER A 38 39.55 -15.10 -11.62
CA SER A 38 38.42 -14.18 -11.58
C SER A 38 37.26 -14.68 -12.44
N GLN A 39 36.04 -14.77 -11.91
CA GLN A 39 34.82 -14.51 -12.68
C GLN A 39 33.62 -14.26 -11.75
N PHE A 40 33.25 -12.99 -11.63
CA PHE A 40 31.99 -12.54 -11.06
C PHE A 40 30.83 -12.99 -11.95
N ASN A 41 30.04 -13.96 -11.50
CA ASN A 41 28.76 -14.28 -12.12
C ASN A 41 27.69 -13.27 -11.66
N LYS A 42 27.36 -12.33 -12.56
CA LYS A 42 26.16 -11.48 -12.50
C LYS A 42 24.90 -12.36 -12.67
N PRO A 43 23.87 -12.28 -11.82
CA PRO A 43 22.59 -12.91 -12.11
C PRO A 43 21.87 -12.09 -13.21
N ARG A 44 21.72 -12.68 -14.40
CA ARG A 44 20.89 -12.16 -15.50
C ARG A 44 19.43 -12.56 -15.24
N PHE A 45 18.56 -11.59 -14.96
CA PHE A 45 17.11 -11.80 -15.02
C PHE A 45 16.64 -11.74 -16.48
N LYS A 46 16.07 -12.83 -16.99
CA LYS A 46 15.44 -12.90 -18.32
C LYS A 46 13.98 -12.46 -18.19
N ILE A 47 13.63 -11.32 -18.78
CA ILE A 47 12.24 -10.91 -19.02
C ILE A 47 11.81 -11.57 -20.34
N VAL A 48 10.84 -12.47 -20.28
CA VAL A 48 10.24 -13.09 -21.48
C VAL A 48 9.08 -12.20 -21.92
N GLY A 49 9.31 -11.40 -22.96
CA GLY A 49 8.24 -10.71 -23.67
C GLY A 49 7.50 -11.67 -24.59
N LYS A 50 6.17 -11.77 -24.45
CA LYS A 50 5.30 -12.28 -25.51
C LYS A 50 4.28 -11.21 -25.88
N SER A 51 4.06 -11.13 -27.18
CA SER A 51 3.73 -9.95 -27.97
C SER A 51 2.26 -9.52 -27.95
N LEU A 52 2.13 -8.22 -28.24
CA LEU A 52 0.95 -7.39 -28.47
C LEU A 52 -0.02 -7.88 -29.57
N GLY A 53 -1.27 -7.40 -29.47
CA GLY A 53 -2.21 -7.19 -30.58
C GLY A 53 -2.61 -5.71 -30.62
N ASP A 54 -2.62 -5.12 -31.80
CA ASP A 54 -2.35 -3.69 -32.09
C ASP A 54 -3.48 -2.69 -31.86
N ARG A 55 -3.11 -1.47 -31.38
CA ARG A 55 -3.37 -0.21 -32.11
C ARG A 55 -2.69 1.07 -31.57
N TRP A 56 -1.48 1.02 -31.03
CA TRP A 56 -0.69 2.25 -30.77
C TRP A 56 0.76 2.02 -31.19
N LYS A 57 1.19 2.64 -32.29
CA LYS A 57 2.58 2.60 -32.76
C LYS A 57 3.44 3.53 -31.89
N LEU A 58 4.04 2.98 -30.84
CA LEU A 58 5.24 3.51 -30.21
C LEU A 58 6.33 2.46 -30.37
N ASN A 59 7.10 2.57 -31.46
CA ASN A 59 8.34 1.82 -31.59
C ASN A 59 9.39 2.39 -30.63
N GLU A 60 10.03 1.47 -29.91
CA GLU A 60 11.36 1.55 -29.32
C GLU A 60 11.56 2.52 -28.15
N ILE A 61 11.08 2.10 -26.97
CA ILE A 61 11.79 2.41 -25.71
C ILE A 61 12.40 1.08 -25.25
N ASP A 62 13.71 0.94 -25.45
CA ASP A 62 14.47 -0.20 -24.98
C ASP A 62 14.52 -0.19 -23.45
N ALA A 63 13.87 -1.16 -22.82
CA ALA A 63 13.90 -1.35 -21.37
C ALA A 63 15.34 -1.52 -20.86
N ASN A 64 16.24 -2.05 -21.69
CA ASN A 64 17.66 -2.15 -21.36
C ASN A 64 18.34 -0.78 -21.38
N ALA A 65 17.99 0.13 -22.30
CA ALA A 65 18.51 1.49 -22.32
C ALA A 65 18.04 2.32 -21.10
N VAL A 66 16.81 2.11 -20.63
CA VAL A 66 16.32 2.71 -19.38
C VAL A 66 17.13 2.17 -18.19
N GLN A 67 17.31 0.85 -18.12
CA GLN A 67 18.09 0.21 -17.07
C GLN A 67 19.58 0.55 -17.15
N GLU A 68 20.16 0.74 -18.33
CA GLU A 68 21.53 1.18 -18.54
C GLU A 68 21.74 2.63 -18.17
N LYS A 69 20.78 3.53 -18.44
CA LYS A 69 20.82 4.91 -17.93
C LYS A 69 20.74 4.93 -16.40
N LEU A 70 19.91 4.08 -15.83
CA LEU A 70 19.74 3.93 -14.39
C LEU A 70 20.99 3.30 -13.74
N ASN A 71 21.65 2.37 -14.44
CA ASN A 71 22.93 1.79 -14.04
C ASN A 71 24.12 2.76 -14.24
N SER A 72 24.11 3.58 -15.29
CA SER A 72 25.10 4.65 -15.53
C SER A 72 24.99 5.71 -14.44
N TRP A 73 23.76 6.00 -14.02
CA TRP A 73 23.47 6.84 -12.89
C TRP A 73 23.95 6.20 -11.57
N LEU A 74 23.69 4.91 -11.35
CA LEU A 74 24.28 4.12 -10.24
C LEU A 74 25.80 4.19 -10.21
N LEU A 75 26.48 4.10 -11.37
CA LEU A 75 27.94 4.20 -11.49
C LEU A 75 28.47 5.60 -11.11
N LYS A 76 27.74 6.66 -11.46
CA LYS A 76 28.08 8.02 -11.04
C LYS A 76 27.92 8.21 -9.53
N THR A 77 26.94 7.54 -8.90
CA THR A 77 26.77 7.56 -7.44
C THR A 77 27.67 6.57 -6.68
N GLN A 78 28.06 5.43 -7.27
CA GLN A 78 28.92 4.42 -6.64
C GLN A 78 30.38 4.88 -6.55
N ASN A 79 30.87 5.63 -7.54
CA ASN A 79 32.23 6.17 -7.52
C ASN A 79 32.46 7.14 -6.35
N PHE A 80 31.40 7.76 -5.81
CA PHE A 80 31.47 8.63 -4.64
C PHE A 80 31.46 7.87 -3.30
N LEU A 81 30.82 6.70 -3.22
CA LEU A 81 30.74 5.92 -1.98
C LEU A 81 32.05 5.18 -1.65
N ASN A 82 32.81 4.78 -2.67
CA ASN A 82 34.09 4.07 -2.47
C ASN A 82 35.21 4.98 -1.94
N GLU A 83 35.07 6.31 -2.04
CA GLU A 83 36.04 7.26 -1.48
C GLU A 83 35.87 7.46 0.04
N VAL A 84 34.83 6.87 0.65
CA VAL A 84 34.52 6.98 2.10
C VAL A 84 35.03 5.78 2.92
N THR A 85 35.65 4.79 2.28
CA THR A 85 36.26 3.64 2.99
C THR A 85 37.78 3.67 2.91
N SER A 86 38.41 4.66 3.55
CA SER A 86 39.82 4.61 3.94
C SER A 86 39.96 5.13 5.38
N PRO A 87 40.37 4.30 6.37
CA PRO A 87 40.63 4.80 7.71
C PRO A 87 42.05 5.36 7.76
N LEU A 88 42.20 6.69 7.78
CA LEU A 88 43.51 7.30 8.07
C LEU A 88 43.56 7.86 9.49
N VAL A 89 44.36 7.14 10.27
CA VAL A 89 45.06 7.45 11.52
C VAL A 89 44.96 8.91 12.00
N ARG A 90 44.62 9.03 13.29
CA ARG A 90 44.66 10.26 14.09
C ARG A 90 46.00 11.00 13.97
N THR A 91 45.91 12.30 13.67
CA THR A 91 46.75 13.31 14.34
C THR A 91 45.96 14.59 14.56
N SER A 92 46.06 15.08 15.79
CA SER A 92 45.35 16.20 16.37
C SER A 92 45.55 17.52 15.62
N GLN A 93 44.48 18.30 15.42
CA GLN A 93 44.41 19.73 15.79
C GLN A 93 43.04 20.35 15.49
N THR A 94 42.66 21.25 16.39
CA THR A 94 41.35 21.86 16.61
C THR A 94 40.95 22.85 15.51
N ARG A 95 39.83 22.60 14.82
CA ARG A 95 38.98 23.66 14.22
C ARG A 95 37.54 23.15 14.11
N LYS A 96 36.59 24.03 14.42
CA LYS A 96 35.13 23.76 14.47
C LYS A 96 34.65 22.97 13.23
N PRO A 97 33.76 21.98 13.39
CA PRO A 97 33.25 21.24 12.25
C PRO A 97 32.25 22.12 11.49
N VAL A 98 32.58 22.44 10.24
CA VAL A 98 31.56 22.77 9.23
C VAL A 98 30.96 21.44 8.79
N THR A 99 29.63 21.36 8.81
CA THR A 99 28.82 20.15 8.66
C THR A 99 29.04 19.46 7.31
N ARG A 100 29.45 18.20 7.36
CA ARG A 100 29.66 17.29 6.21
C ARG A 100 28.40 17.13 5.33
N ASP A 101 27.21 17.26 5.94
CA ASP A 101 25.91 17.21 5.24
C ASP A 101 25.71 18.37 4.24
N ALA A 102 26.34 19.53 4.44
CA ALA A 102 26.17 20.68 3.55
C ALA A 102 26.87 20.49 2.19
N PHE A 103 28.00 19.77 2.19
CA PHE A 103 28.76 19.49 0.97
C PHE A 103 28.10 18.41 0.10
N GLU A 104 27.57 17.34 0.71
CA GLU A 104 26.79 16.31 -0.02
C GLU A 104 25.50 16.87 -0.64
N THR A 105 24.94 17.95 -0.05
CA THR A 105 23.70 18.58 -0.50
C THR A 105 23.91 19.48 -1.73
N GLN A 106 24.99 20.27 -1.76
CA GLN A 106 25.33 21.11 -2.91
C GLN A 106 25.66 20.26 -4.14
N ASP A 107 26.42 19.17 -3.97
CA ASP A 107 26.79 18.26 -5.06
C ASP A 107 25.57 17.54 -5.67
N MET A 108 24.56 17.18 -4.87
CA MET A 108 23.34 16.54 -5.38
C MET A 108 22.39 17.49 -6.11
N GLU A 109 22.23 18.72 -5.64
CA GLU A 109 21.47 19.76 -6.37
C GLU A 109 22.13 20.06 -7.73
N ASP A 110 23.46 20.09 -7.77
CA ASP A 110 24.23 20.28 -9.01
C ASP A 110 24.12 19.06 -9.96
N ILE A 111 24.02 17.83 -9.43
CA ILE A 111 23.75 16.60 -10.22
C ILE A 111 22.39 16.64 -10.92
N PHE A 112 21.35 17.19 -10.28
CA PHE A 112 20.03 17.32 -10.91
C PHE A 112 19.97 18.41 -12.00
N MET A 113 20.94 19.33 -12.02
CA MET A 113 20.93 20.55 -12.83
C MET A 113 21.82 20.53 -14.08
N ALA A 114 22.53 19.43 -14.36
CA ALA A 114 23.57 19.38 -15.38
C ALA A 114 23.16 19.86 -16.80
N GLU A 115 21.89 19.76 -17.19
CA GLU A 115 21.36 20.35 -18.45
C GLU A 115 19.88 20.75 -18.32
N GLN A 116 19.59 21.97 -17.88
CA GLN A 116 18.21 22.50 -17.94
C GLN A 116 17.81 22.80 -19.40
N THR A 117 16.72 22.19 -19.88
CA THR A 117 16.19 22.34 -21.24
C THR A 117 14.82 23.02 -21.27
N ILE A 118 14.07 22.93 -20.18
CA ILE A 118 12.72 23.47 -20.04
C ILE A 118 12.72 24.99 -20.08
N ASN A 119 11.73 25.56 -20.74
CA ASN A 119 11.44 26.99 -20.60
C ASN A 119 10.83 27.25 -19.21
N ASN A 120 11.60 27.88 -18.33
CA ASN A 120 11.19 28.21 -16.97
C ASN A 120 10.21 29.38 -16.89
N ARG A 121 10.05 30.19 -17.96
CA ARG A 121 9.08 31.27 -18.02
C ARG A 121 7.76 30.73 -18.56
N THR A 122 6.74 30.74 -17.71
CA THR A 122 5.36 30.39 -18.09
C THR A 122 4.47 31.63 -18.01
N PRO A 123 3.28 31.64 -18.64
CA PRO A 123 2.35 32.76 -18.55
C PRO A 123 1.95 33.13 -17.11
N ASN A 124 1.97 32.17 -16.19
CA ASN A 124 1.56 32.33 -14.79
C ASN A 124 2.72 32.65 -13.84
N GLY A 125 3.98 32.66 -14.31
CA GLY A 125 5.15 32.93 -13.48
C GLY A 125 6.40 32.14 -13.90
N VAL A 126 7.50 32.38 -13.17
CA VAL A 126 8.75 31.61 -13.31
C VAL A 126 8.64 30.34 -12.48
N LEU A 127 9.02 29.20 -13.05
CA LEU A 127 8.99 27.91 -12.36
C LEU A 127 9.97 27.88 -11.17
N SER A 128 9.51 27.31 -10.06
CA SER A 128 10.36 27.06 -8.89
C SER A 128 11.45 26.03 -9.21
N LEU A 129 12.56 26.05 -8.45
CA LEU A 129 13.63 25.05 -8.60
C LEU A 129 13.08 23.61 -8.46
N ALA A 130 12.15 23.38 -7.54
CA ALA A 130 11.50 22.08 -7.36
C ALA A 130 10.76 21.62 -8.63
N ALA A 131 10.02 22.53 -9.28
CA ALA A 131 9.30 22.23 -10.51
C ALA A 131 10.24 21.95 -11.68
N ILE A 132 11.32 22.74 -11.83
CA ILE A 132 12.33 22.53 -12.86
C ILE A 132 12.98 21.14 -12.68
N VAL A 133 13.45 20.83 -11.47
CA VAL A 133 14.06 19.52 -11.16
C VAL A 133 13.08 18.39 -11.43
N SER A 134 11.85 18.47 -10.92
CA SER A 134 10.83 17.42 -11.11
C SER A 134 10.56 17.16 -12.59
N ILE A 135 10.29 18.21 -13.37
CA ILE A 135 9.95 18.07 -14.80
C ILE A 135 11.13 17.53 -15.58
N GLU A 136 12.35 18.04 -15.36
CA GLU A 136 13.52 17.59 -16.09
C GLU A 136 13.86 16.13 -15.78
N GLN A 137 13.88 15.74 -14.50
CA GLN A 137 14.22 14.37 -14.12
C GLN A 137 13.20 13.37 -14.63
N PHE A 138 11.90 13.63 -14.43
CA PHE A 138 10.88 12.74 -14.98
C PHE A 138 10.88 12.73 -16.51
N SER A 139 11.22 13.85 -17.17
CA SER A 139 11.38 13.86 -18.62
C SER A 139 12.50 12.95 -19.07
N ARG A 140 13.67 13.01 -18.42
CA ARG A 140 14.82 12.15 -18.73
C ARG A 140 14.52 10.67 -18.47
N MET A 141 13.84 10.35 -17.37
CA MET A 141 13.37 8.99 -17.07
C MET A 141 12.35 8.49 -18.09
N ASN A 142 11.57 9.39 -18.69
CA ASN A 142 10.68 9.09 -19.81
C ASN A 142 11.40 8.97 -21.17
N GLY A 143 12.71 9.25 -21.24
CA GLY A 143 13.51 9.26 -22.47
C GLY A 143 13.44 10.56 -23.27
N LEU A 144 12.93 11.66 -22.69
CA LEU A 144 12.74 12.96 -23.34
C LEU A 144 13.52 14.07 -22.63
N THR A 145 13.63 15.23 -23.26
CA THR A 145 14.06 16.48 -22.60
C THR A 145 12.85 17.18 -21.99
N GLY A 146 13.04 17.99 -20.94
CA GLY A 146 11.98 18.83 -20.37
C GLY A 146 11.28 19.69 -21.41
N GLN A 147 12.03 20.27 -22.35
CA GLN A 147 11.46 21.05 -23.46
C GLN A 147 10.51 20.24 -24.35
N LYS A 148 10.91 19.02 -24.74
CA LYS A 148 10.08 18.13 -25.57
C LYS A 148 8.83 17.70 -24.80
N MET A 149 8.97 17.39 -23.52
CA MET A 149 7.84 17.02 -22.66
C MET A 149 6.82 18.16 -22.55
N GLN A 150 7.28 19.40 -22.31
CA GLN A 150 6.43 20.58 -22.25
C GLN A 150 5.67 20.82 -23.57
N ARG A 151 6.33 20.62 -24.73
CA ARG A 151 5.67 20.74 -26.04
C ARG A 151 4.60 19.67 -26.26
N ILE A 152 4.88 18.43 -25.90
CA ILE A 152 3.90 17.33 -26.00
C ILE A 152 2.70 17.63 -25.12
N PHE A 153 2.93 18.07 -23.87
CA PHE A 153 1.84 18.40 -22.95
C PHE A 153 0.94 19.51 -23.51
N LYS A 154 1.52 20.60 -24.02
CA LYS A 154 0.78 21.69 -24.67
C LYS A 154 -0.07 21.24 -25.86
N ALA A 155 0.37 20.21 -26.58
CA ALA A 155 -0.37 19.67 -27.71
C ALA A 155 -1.55 18.75 -27.30
N LEU A 156 -1.56 18.26 -26.05
CA LEU A 156 -2.55 17.29 -25.57
C LEU A 156 -3.70 17.93 -24.77
N VAL A 157 -3.52 19.14 -24.22
CA VAL A 157 -4.48 19.75 -23.29
C VAL A 157 -4.81 21.19 -23.68
N SER A 158 -5.93 21.69 -23.14
CA SER A 158 -6.37 23.08 -23.35
C SER A 158 -5.41 24.11 -22.76
N GLU A 159 -5.51 25.36 -23.21
CA GLU A 159 -4.67 26.46 -22.74
C GLU A 159 -4.78 26.73 -21.24
N SER A 160 -5.99 26.71 -20.68
CA SER A 160 -6.18 26.81 -19.23
C SER A 160 -5.48 25.69 -18.47
N THR A 161 -5.43 24.48 -19.04
CA THR A 161 -4.82 23.31 -18.39
C THR A 161 -3.30 23.36 -18.45
N TYR A 162 -2.69 23.72 -19.60
CA TYR A 162 -1.23 23.73 -19.70
C TYR A 162 -0.58 24.95 -19.04
N ASN A 163 -1.32 26.06 -18.86
CA ASN A 163 -0.79 27.26 -18.21
C ASN A 163 -0.50 27.04 -16.72
N ASP A 164 -1.23 26.15 -16.06
CA ASP A 164 -0.93 25.73 -14.69
C ASP A 164 0.25 24.74 -14.66
N ALA A 165 1.35 25.17 -14.07
CA ALA A 165 2.57 24.41 -13.94
C ALA A 165 2.40 23.17 -13.05
N ARG A 166 1.42 23.14 -12.12
CA ARG A 166 1.10 21.93 -11.34
C ARG A 166 0.73 20.77 -12.26
N ASN A 167 -0.07 21.05 -13.30
CA ASN A 167 -0.51 20.05 -14.25
C ASN A 167 0.66 19.50 -15.09
N LEU A 168 1.65 20.34 -15.40
CA LEU A 168 2.86 19.90 -16.10
C LEU A 168 3.74 19.00 -15.21
N VAL A 169 3.96 19.39 -13.94
CA VAL A 169 4.68 18.55 -12.95
C VAL A 169 3.99 17.20 -12.80
N GLU A 170 2.66 17.23 -12.61
CA GLU A 170 1.80 16.05 -12.49
C GLU A 170 1.88 15.17 -13.73
N TYR A 171 1.77 15.74 -14.94
CA TYR A 171 1.89 15.00 -16.19
C TYR A 171 3.24 14.28 -16.33
N CYS A 172 4.34 14.95 -16.01
CA CYS A 172 5.67 14.36 -16.13
C CYS A 172 5.84 13.16 -15.18
N CYS A 173 5.42 13.33 -13.93
CA CYS A 173 5.45 12.28 -12.91
C CYS A 173 4.52 11.12 -13.28
N PHE A 174 3.26 11.40 -13.55
CA PHE A 174 2.25 10.37 -13.80
C PHE A 174 2.51 9.59 -15.09
N ARG A 175 3.05 10.24 -16.14
CA ARG A 175 3.43 9.55 -17.37
C ARG A 175 4.60 8.58 -17.18
N PHE A 176 5.50 8.86 -16.23
CA PHE A 176 6.53 7.90 -15.84
C PHE A 176 5.91 6.72 -15.09
N LEU A 177 5.12 7.02 -14.05
CA LEU A 177 4.51 6.02 -13.17
C LEU A 177 3.53 5.10 -13.91
N SER A 178 2.84 5.59 -14.94
CA SER A 178 1.86 4.80 -15.72
C SER A 178 2.46 3.67 -16.54
N ARG A 179 3.79 3.59 -16.66
CA ARG A 179 4.49 2.56 -17.46
C ARG A 179 4.64 1.25 -16.70
N ASP A 180 4.55 1.28 -15.37
CA ASP A 180 4.77 0.13 -14.51
C ASP A 180 3.46 -0.26 -13.81
N ASN A 181 3.16 -1.57 -13.81
CA ASN A 181 1.96 -2.14 -13.19
C ASN A 181 2.31 -3.09 -12.04
N SER A 182 3.51 -2.98 -11.47
CA SER A 182 3.93 -3.77 -10.32
C SER A 182 3.19 -3.35 -9.06
N ASP A 183 3.02 -4.28 -8.11
CA ASP A 183 2.36 -4.01 -6.83
C ASP A 183 3.12 -3.01 -5.95
N ILE A 184 4.43 -2.90 -6.18
CA ILE A 184 5.33 -1.93 -5.57
C ILE A 184 6.21 -1.40 -6.69
N HIS A 185 6.25 -0.08 -6.87
CA HIS A 185 7.02 0.51 -7.95
C HIS A 185 8.52 0.24 -7.76
N PRO A 186 9.24 -0.35 -8.75
CA PRO A 186 10.61 -0.83 -8.57
C PRO A 186 11.61 0.28 -8.22
N SER A 187 11.46 1.48 -8.78
CA SER A 187 12.31 2.63 -8.48
C SER A 187 12.24 3.12 -7.04
N LEU A 188 11.26 2.67 -6.23
CA LEU A 188 11.23 3.00 -4.80
C LEU A 188 12.47 2.55 -4.05
N LYS A 189 13.20 1.53 -4.55
CA LYS A 189 14.46 1.08 -3.95
C LYS A 189 15.60 2.09 -4.12
N GLU A 190 15.46 3.06 -5.00
CA GLU A 190 16.50 4.03 -5.31
C GLU A 190 16.33 5.31 -4.46
N PRO A 191 17.29 5.64 -3.58
CA PRO A 191 17.15 6.80 -2.68
C PRO A 191 16.91 8.13 -3.40
N ALA A 192 17.47 8.34 -4.60
CA ALA A 192 17.20 9.60 -5.29
C ALA A 192 15.84 9.63 -5.98
N PHE A 193 15.25 8.49 -6.34
CA PHE A 193 13.84 8.47 -6.76
C PHE A 193 12.95 8.85 -5.58
N GLN A 194 13.23 8.33 -4.38
CA GLN A 194 12.51 8.72 -3.16
C GLN A 194 12.60 10.24 -2.91
N ARG A 195 13.80 10.83 -3.03
CA ARG A 195 13.98 12.29 -2.94
C ARG A 195 13.26 13.04 -4.05
N LEU A 196 13.28 12.53 -5.28
CA LEU A 196 12.59 13.13 -6.42
C LEU A 196 11.07 13.18 -6.18
N ILE A 197 10.47 12.13 -5.59
CA ILE A 197 9.05 12.15 -5.21
C ILE A 197 8.78 13.26 -4.19
N PHE A 198 9.63 13.42 -3.18
CA PHE A 198 9.50 14.50 -2.21
C PHE A 198 9.57 15.89 -2.87
N ILE A 199 10.58 16.11 -3.72
CA ILE A 199 10.72 17.36 -4.50
C ILE A 199 9.50 17.59 -5.39
N THR A 200 8.92 16.52 -5.94
CA THR A 200 7.73 16.60 -6.80
C THR A 200 6.49 16.98 -6.00
N MET A 201 6.33 16.50 -4.77
CA MET A 201 5.27 16.95 -3.88
C MET A 201 5.41 18.45 -3.57
N LEU A 202 6.62 18.92 -3.27
CA LEU A 202 6.90 20.35 -3.08
C LEU A 202 6.62 21.18 -4.35
N ALA A 203 7.03 20.66 -5.51
CA ALA A 203 6.81 21.29 -6.81
C ALA A 203 5.32 21.38 -7.16
N TRP A 204 4.55 20.36 -6.82
CA TRP A 204 3.10 20.35 -7.04
C TRP A 204 2.41 21.36 -6.13
N GLU A 205 2.85 21.49 -4.87
CA GLU A 205 2.30 22.47 -3.94
C GLU A 205 2.58 23.91 -4.40
N ASN A 206 3.86 24.22 -4.66
CA ASN A 206 4.35 25.55 -5.03
C ASN A 206 5.20 25.47 -6.33
N PRO A 207 4.55 25.45 -7.50
CA PRO A 207 5.23 25.25 -8.78
C PRO A 207 5.96 26.51 -9.30
N TYR A 208 5.67 27.69 -8.75
CA TYR A 208 6.26 28.97 -9.15
C TYR A 208 7.19 29.50 -8.05
N GLN A 209 8.15 30.34 -8.44
CA GLN A 209 9.00 31.06 -7.50
C GLN A 209 8.15 32.01 -6.65
N GLU A 210 8.47 32.11 -5.36
CA GLU A 210 7.86 33.10 -4.47
C GLU A 210 8.70 34.39 -4.50
N ASP A 211 8.06 35.55 -4.67
CA ASP A 211 8.71 36.87 -4.76
C ASP A 211 9.26 37.38 -3.40
N LEU A 212 9.91 36.51 -2.61
CA LEU A 212 10.51 36.90 -1.35
C LEU A 212 11.79 37.71 -1.59
N ALA A 213 11.62 39.04 -1.55
CA ALA A 213 12.71 39.98 -1.37
C ALA A 213 13.55 39.59 -0.14
N ASN A 214 14.82 39.26 -0.38
CA ASN A 214 15.86 38.87 0.59
C ASN A 214 15.86 37.41 1.06
N GLY A 215 16.34 36.53 0.18
CA GLY A 215 16.89 35.23 0.59
C GLY A 215 17.23 34.39 -0.64
N SER A 216 18.49 34.00 -0.81
CA SER A 216 18.92 33.08 -1.86
C SER A 216 17.97 31.86 -1.93
N GLU A 217 17.34 31.63 -3.09
CA GLU A 217 16.55 30.43 -3.40
C GLU A 217 17.34 29.11 -3.29
N LYS A 218 18.61 29.14 -2.86
CA LYS A 218 19.33 27.99 -2.30
C LYS A 218 18.78 27.56 -0.93
N ALA A 219 17.46 27.60 -0.76
CA ALA A 219 16.81 26.99 0.38
C ALA A 219 16.80 25.48 0.15
N SER A 220 17.73 24.79 0.81
CA SER A 220 17.81 23.32 0.83
C SER A 220 16.43 22.70 0.94
N PHE A 221 16.09 21.77 0.04
CA PHE A 221 14.82 21.04 0.08
C PHE A 221 14.53 20.38 1.44
N GLN A 222 15.55 20.21 2.28
CA GLN A 222 15.44 19.61 3.61
C GLN A 222 14.64 20.44 4.60
N SER A 223 14.60 21.78 4.47
CA SER A 223 13.85 22.64 5.39
C SER A 223 12.37 22.81 5.01
N LYS A 224 11.98 22.36 3.82
CA LYS A 224 10.60 22.43 3.33
C LYS A 224 9.78 21.24 3.82
N LEU A 225 8.50 21.47 4.04
CA LEU A 225 7.53 20.46 4.44
C LEU A 225 6.51 20.25 3.33
N VAL A 226 6.16 18.99 3.07
CA VAL A 226 5.07 18.62 2.17
C VAL A 226 3.75 18.65 2.94
N ARG A 227 2.74 19.36 2.43
CA ARG A 227 1.40 19.41 3.03
C ARG A 227 0.48 18.29 2.52
N GLU A 228 -0.67 18.17 3.18
CA GLU A 228 -1.65 17.10 2.98
C GLU A 228 -2.09 16.97 1.52
N GLU A 229 -2.46 18.07 0.86
CA GLU A 229 -2.99 18.03 -0.50
C GLU A 229 -1.97 17.48 -1.52
N ALA A 230 -0.72 17.91 -1.43
CA ALA A 230 0.35 17.41 -2.30
C ALA A 230 0.65 15.93 -2.04
N PHE A 231 0.71 15.54 -0.76
CA PHE A 231 0.92 14.14 -0.38
C PHE A 231 -0.20 13.24 -0.89
N VAL A 232 -1.45 13.60 -0.64
CA VAL A 232 -2.64 12.84 -1.05
C VAL A 232 -2.75 12.74 -2.56
N ARG A 233 -2.27 13.75 -3.29
CA ARG A 233 -2.27 13.73 -4.75
C ARG A 233 -1.19 12.83 -5.34
N VAL A 234 0.05 12.96 -4.89
CA VAL A 234 1.20 12.33 -5.53
C VAL A 234 1.54 10.97 -4.92
N ALA A 235 1.46 10.79 -3.60
CA ALA A 235 1.88 9.54 -2.96
C ALA A 235 1.07 8.31 -3.43
N PRO A 236 -0.28 8.37 -3.56
CA PRO A 236 -1.07 7.24 -4.07
C PRO A 236 -0.92 6.97 -5.57
N ALA A 237 -0.27 7.87 -6.32
CA ALA A 237 0.10 7.61 -7.70
C ALA A 237 1.20 6.55 -7.81
N ILE A 238 1.97 6.35 -6.74
CA ILE A 238 3.08 5.41 -6.69
C ILE A 238 2.58 4.10 -6.07
N SER A 239 2.61 3.03 -6.87
CA SER A 239 2.15 1.71 -6.44
C SER A 239 2.86 1.25 -5.16
N GLY A 240 2.06 0.85 -4.15
CA GLY A 240 2.53 0.38 -2.84
C GLY A 240 2.69 1.47 -1.76
N VAL A 241 2.85 2.74 -2.13
CA VAL A 241 3.19 3.83 -1.18
C VAL A 241 2.00 4.30 -0.34
N ALA A 242 0.82 4.44 -0.96
CA ALA A 242 -0.40 4.89 -0.28
C ALA A 242 -1.65 4.45 -1.07
N ASP A 243 -2.74 4.18 -0.36
CA ASP A 243 -4.06 4.02 -0.98
C ASP A 243 -4.75 5.37 -1.06
N ARG A 244 -5.47 5.63 -2.15
CA ARG A 244 -6.25 6.87 -2.33
C ARG A 244 -7.24 7.08 -1.19
N SER A 245 -7.89 6.00 -0.76
CA SER A 245 -8.92 5.97 0.28
C SER A 245 -8.40 6.37 1.67
N THR A 246 -7.16 6.01 2.00
CA THR A 246 -6.56 6.21 3.33
C THR A 246 -5.37 7.18 3.33
N ALA A 247 -5.03 7.80 2.20
CA ALA A 247 -3.88 8.70 2.06
C ALA A 247 -3.88 9.85 3.08
N HIS A 248 -5.05 10.42 3.37
CA HIS A 248 -5.20 11.48 4.38
C HIS A 248 -4.89 10.98 5.80
N ASN A 249 -5.33 9.76 6.14
CA ASN A 249 -5.05 9.14 7.43
C ASN A 249 -3.55 8.81 7.57
N LEU A 250 -2.93 8.33 6.48
CA LEU A 250 -1.49 8.09 6.41
C LEU A 250 -0.70 9.40 6.58
N PHE A 251 -1.11 10.49 5.91
CA PHE A 251 -0.51 11.81 6.10
C PHE A 251 -0.60 12.25 7.56
N LYS A 252 -1.79 12.17 8.16
CA LYS A 252 -2.02 12.53 9.57
C LYS A 252 -1.13 11.71 10.51
N ALA A 253 -0.98 10.41 10.25
CA ALA A 253 -0.13 9.54 11.05
C ALA A 253 1.35 9.93 10.97
N LEU A 254 1.85 10.24 9.77
CA LEU A 254 3.24 10.66 9.56
C LEU A 254 3.52 12.04 10.16
N ALA A 255 2.74 13.05 9.75
CA ALA A 255 2.90 14.43 10.20
C ALA A 255 2.70 14.56 11.73
N GLY A 256 1.73 13.82 12.31
CA GLY A 256 1.36 13.98 13.71
C GLY A 256 0.85 15.40 13.96
N ASP A 257 1.46 16.11 14.91
CA ASP A 257 1.15 17.50 15.24
C ASP A 257 1.92 18.52 14.37
N GLU A 258 2.79 18.06 13.48
CA GLU A 258 3.55 18.92 12.58
C GLU A 258 2.68 19.41 11.40
N GLN A 259 3.05 20.56 10.83
CA GLN A 259 2.31 21.17 9.70
C GLN A 259 2.50 20.42 8.37
N GLY A 260 3.39 19.43 8.31
CA GLY A 260 3.68 18.67 7.10
C GLY A 260 4.72 17.58 7.31
N ILE A 261 5.11 16.93 6.22
CA ILE A 261 6.10 15.84 6.22
C ILE A 261 7.43 16.41 5.75
N SER A 262 8.49 16.22 6.56
CA SER A 262 9.86 16.54 6.20
C SER A 262 10.50 15.48 5.31
N LEU A 263 11.59 15.83 4.61
CA LEU A 263 12.30 14.89 3.75
C LEU A 263 12.81 13.67 4.52
N SER A 264 13.39 13.88 5.71
CA SER A 264 13.90 12.78 6.54
C SER A 264 12.80 11.81 6.93
N LEU A 265 11.64 12.33 7.36
CA LEU A 265 10.48 11.52 7.72
C LEU A 265 9.95 10.73 6.53
N TRP A 266 9.87 11.36 5.34
CA TRP A 266 9.49 10.68 4.10
C TRP A 266 10.45 9.52 3.76
N LEU A 267 11.77 9.77 3.81
CA LEU A 267 12.77 8.74 3.53
C LEU A 267 12.72 7.60 4.53
N THR A 268 12.54 7.89 5.83
CA THR A 268 12.36 6.86 6.86
C THR A 268 11.10 6.03 6.62
N TYR A 269 9.98 6.66 6.24
CA TYR A 269 8.76 5.93 5.90
C TYR A 269 8.95 4.95 4.75
N VAL A 270 9.57 5.40 3.65
CA VAL A 270 9.80 4.55 2.48
C VAL A 270 10.79 3.43 2.81
N ASP A 271 11.84 3.70 3.57
CA ASP A 271 12.81 2.70 4.02
C ASP A 271 12.16 1.60 4.88
N GLU A 272 11.36 1.98 5.88
CA GLU A 272 10.63 1.02 6.71
C GLU A 272 9.60 0.20 5.90
N LEU A 273 8.92 0.83 4.95
CA LEU A 273 8.01 0.13 4.04
C LEU A 273 8.75 -0.92 3.18
N ILE A 274 9.92 -0.58 2.65
CA ILE A 274 10.75 -1.51 1.87
C ILE A 274 11.24 -2.67 2.75
N LYS A 275 11.72 -2.38 3.98
CA LYS A 275 12.12 -3.43 4.94
C LYS A 275 11.00 -4.40 5.24
N VAL A 276 9.77 -3.91 5.43
CA VAL A 276 8.58 -4.76 5.62
C VAL A 276 8.38 -5.70 4.43
N HIS A 277 8.43 -5.17 3.20
CA HIS A 277 8.24 -5.96 1.99
C HIS A 277 9.36 -7.01 1.78
N GLU A 278 10.61 -6.65 2.04
CA GLU A 278 11.75 -7.57 1.92
C GLU A 278 11.75 -8.64 3.04
N GLY A 279 11.32 -8.26 4.25
CA GLY A 279 11.10 -9.19 5.35
C GLY A 279 10.05 -10.26 5.00
N ARG A 280 8.91 -9.86 4.42
CA ARG A 280 7.86 -10.80 3.98
C ARG A 280 8.35 -11.80 2.94
N LYS A 281 9.08 -11.33 1.91
CA LYS A 281 9.70 -12.20 0.90
C LYS A 281 10.65 -13.24 1.53
N SER A 282 11.38 -12.83 2.57
CA SER A 282 12.31 -13.71 3.28
C SER A 282 11.61 -14.81 4.09
N TYR A 283 10.45 -14.51 4.68
CA TYR A 283 9.64 -15.52 5.41
C TYR A 283 9.06 -16.57 4.47
N GLN A 284 8.57 -16.14 3.31
CA GLN A 284 7.99 -17.03 2.31
C GLN A 284 9.02 -18.04 1.75
N THR A 285 10.30 -17.65 1.68
CA THR A 285 11.39 -18.54 1.26
C THR A 285 11.86 -19.50 2.37
N ARG A 286 11.62 -19.19 3.65
CA ARG A 286 12.16 -19.94 4.80
C ARG A 286 11.17 -20.87 5.51
N GLN A 287 9.86 -20.68 5.39
CA GLN A 287 8.85 -21.45 6.15
C GLN A 287 7.95 -22.30 5.23
N SER A 288 8.03 -23.63 5.47
CA SER A 288 7.10 -24.74 5.17
C SER A 288 6.51 -24.90 3.75
N PRO A 289 6.68 -26.08 3.10
CA PRO A 289 5.98 -26.49 1.88
C PRO A 289 4.44 -26.58 1.97
N ASP A 290 3.86 -26.68 3.18
CA ASP A 290 2.42 -26.88 3.41
C ASP A 290 1.54 -25.61 3.31
N LEU A 291 2.15 -24.42 3.13
CA LEU A 291 1.45 -23.14 2.94
C LEU A 291 1.42 -22.69 1.47
N SER A 292 1.56 -23.62 0.52
CA SER A 292 1.89 -23.32 -0.89
C SER A 292 0.92 -22.37 -1.61
N GLU A 293 -0.31 -22.18 -1.12
CA GLU A 293 -1.32 -21.28 -1.69
C GLU A 293 -1.61 -20.00 -0.89
N GLU A 294 -0.94 -19.77 0.24
CA GLU A 294 -1.21 -18.63 1.13
C GLU A 294 0.03 -17.75 1.34
N ARG A 295 -0.16 -16.43 1.41
CA ARG A 295 0.93 -15.46 1.59
C ARG A 295 1.02 -15.00 3.03
N ILE A 296 2.18 -15.16 3.65
CA ILE A 296 2.43 -14.72 5.02
C ILE A 296 2.52 -13.19 5.07
N LEU A 297 1.70 -12.57 5.92
CA LEU A 297 1.61 -11.10 6.05
C LEU A 297 2.28 -10.58 7.33
N CYS A 298 2.09 -11.30 8.44
CA CYS A 298 2.64 -10.93 9.73
C CYS A 298 2.87 -12.17 10.60
N ILE A 299 3.91 -12.14 11.43
CA ILE A 299 4.19 -13.16 12.43
C ILE A 299 4.18 -12.50 13.80
N GLY A 300 3.22 -12.88 14.63
CA GLY A 300 3.08 -12.46 16.02
C GLY A 300 3.82 -13.40 16.94
N SER A 301 5.15 -13.35 16.93
CA SER A 301 5.95 -14.00 17.98
C SER A 301 7.37 -13.45 18.02
N SER A 302 7.82 -13.08 19.23
CA SER A 302 9.25 -12.94 19.53
C SER A 302 9.55 -13.76 20.77
N ARG A 303 10.78 -14.28 20.90
CA ARG A 303 11.23 -15.01 22.11
C ARG A 303 10.99 -14.23 23.43
N LYS A 304 10.81 -12.91 23.35
CA LYS A 304 10.59 -12.00 24.48
C LYS A 304 9.11 -11.62 24.71
N ARG A 305 8.22 -11.82 23.73
CA ARG A 305 6.80 -11.42 23.79
C ARG A 305 5.91 -12.42 23.01
N PRO A 306 5.59 -13.59 23.58
CA PRO A 306 4.70 -14.57 22.96
C PRO A 306 3.26 -14.02 22.88
N VAL A 307 2.45 -14.61 21.99
CA VAL A 307 1.00 -14.36 21.94
C VAL A 307 0.32 -15.47 22.73
N LEU A 308 -0.66 -15.15 23.56
CA LEU A 308 -1.36 -16.14 24.38
C LEU A 308 -2.72 -16.46 23.75
N LYS A 309 -3.02 -17.73 23.50
CA LYS A 309 -4.36 -18.19 23.15
C LYS A 309 -5.12 -18.54 24.42
N TRP A 310 -6.28 -17.94 24.62
CA TRP A 310 -7.15 -18.21 25.77
C TRP A 310 -8.19 -19.27 25.42
N GLU A 311 -8.30 -20.28 26.27
CA GLU A 311 -9.26 -21.39 26.14
C GLU A 311 -9.60 -21.92 27.53
N ASN A 312 -10.89 -21.97 27.89
CA ASN A 312 -11.36 -22.43 29.21
C ASN A 312 -10.63 -21.79 30.40
N ASN A 313 -10.43 -20.47 30.37
CA ASN A 313 -9.67 -19.69 31.37
C ASN A 313 -8.18 -20.06 31.50
N MET A 314 -7.63 -20.85 30.57
CA MET A 314 -6.20 -21.14 30.47
C MET A 314 -5.57 -20.40 29.29
N ALA A 315 -4.40 -19.82 29.52
CA ALA A 315 -3.63 -19.10 28.52
C ALA A 315 -2.47 -19.96 28.00
N TRP A 316 -2.46 -20.25 26.71
CA TRP A 316 -1.44 -21.04 26.03
C TRP A 316 -0.49 -20.13 25.26
N PRO A 317 0.80 -20.06 25.60
CA PRO A 317 1.75 -19.26 24.83
C PRO A 317 2.06 -19.90 23.48
N GLY A 318 2.13 -19.08 22.44
CA GLY A 318 2.32 -19.54 21.07
C GLY A 318 2.87 -18.50 20.12
N LYS A 319 3.01 -18.94 18.87
CA LYS A 319 3.29 -18.11 17.70
C LYS A 319 2.03 -17.98 16.88
N VAL A 320 1.68 -16.73 16.53
CA VAL A 320 0.60 -16.45 15.59
C VAL A 320 1.18 -16.13 14.22
N THR A 321 0.61 -16.68 13.16
CA THR A 321 0.94 -16.33 11.78
C THR A 321 -0.33 -15.90 11.05
N LEU A 322 -0.35 -14.69 10.52
CA LEU A 322 -1.44 -14.19 9.68
C LEU A 322 -1.08 -14.33 8.21
N THR A 323 -1.98 -14.91 7.44
CA THR A 323 -1.90 -15.00 5.97
C THR A 323 -3.00 -14.16 5.31
N ASP A 324 -3.01 -14.14 3.98
CA ASP A 324 -4.07 -13.51 3.19
C ASP A 324 -5.40 -14.29 3.17
N LYS A 325 -5.46 -15.48 3.79
CA LYS A 325 -6.70 -16.29 3.89
C LYS A 325 -7.04 -16.75 5.31
N ALA A 326 -6.06 -16.90 6.20
CA ALA A 326 -6.24 -17.55 7.50
C ALA A 326 -5.32 -16.98 8.59
N ILE A 327 -5.63 -17.32 9.84
CA ILE A 327 -4.77 -17.10 10.99
C ILE A 327 -4.40 -18.45 11.61
N TYR A 328 -3.11 -18.64 11.87
CA TYR A 328 -2.55 -19.86 12.44
C TYR A 328 -2.03 -19.60 13.84
N PHE A 329 -2.25 -20.55 14.74
CA PHE A 329 -1.68 -20.55 16.08
C PHE A 329 -0.88 -21.83 16.32
N GLU A 330 0.40 -21.66 16.67
CA GLU A 330 1.32 -22.75 17.00
C GLU A 330 1.71 -22.63 18.48
N ALA A 331 1.27 -23.57 19.31
CA ALA A 331 1.54 -23.56 20.75
C ALA A 331 3.01 -23.93 21.05
N VAL A 332 3.64 -23.23 22.00
CA VAL A 332 4.99 -23.58 22.48
C VAL A 332 4.87 -24.76 23.46
N GLY A 333 5.30 -25.95 23.05
CA GLY A 333 5.30 -27.17 23.87
C GLY A 333 6.64 -27.48 24.52
N ILE A 334 6.62 -28.21 25.65
CA ILE A 334 7.81 -28.77 26.33
C ILE A 334 8.38 -29.99 25.57
N SER A 335 7.57 -30.64 24.73
CA SER A 335 7.91 -31.84 23.96
C SER A 335 7.43 -31.66 22.51
N GLY A 336 8.32 -31.21 21.62
CA GLY A 336 8.10 -31.13 20.17
C GLY A 336 7.18 -30.00 19.67
N GLN A 337 7.17 -29.83 18.33
CA GLN A 337 6.18 -28.99 17.63
C GLN A 337 4.79 -29.63 17.77
N LYS A 338 3.82 -28.89 18.33
CA LYS A 338 2.40 -29.25 18.25
C LYS A 338 1.83 -28.82 16.89
N ASP A 339 0.81 -29.54 16.41
CA ASP A 339 0.08 -29.19 15.19
C ASP A 339 -0.46 -27.76 15.26
N SER A 340 -0.24 -26.99 14.20
CA SER A 340 -0.75 -25.62 14.10
C SER A 340 -2.26 -25.63 13.93
N ILE A 341 -2.98 -24.84 14.75
CA ILE A 341 -4.42 -24.67 14.59
C ILE A 341 -4.68 -23.57 13.56
N ARG A 342 -5.52 -23.83 12.57
CA ARG A 342 -5.88 -22.89 11.50
C ARG A 342 -7.31 -22.38 11.69
N LEU A 343 -7.49 -21.07 11.64
CA LEU A 343 -8.79 -20.42 11.53
C LEU A 343 -8.90 -19.70 10.18
N ASP A 344 -9.87 -20.11 9.37
CA ASP A 344 -10.15 -19.55 8.06
C ASP A 344 -10.84 -18.18 8.15
N LEU A 345 -10.24 -17.14 7.58
CA LEU A 345 -10.73 -15.75 7.59
C LEU A 345 -11.58 -15.40 6.36
N THR A 346 -11.73 -16.31 5.40
CA THR A 346 -12.49 -16.08 4.16
C THR A 346 -14.00 -16.26 4.33
N LYS A 347 -14.41 -16.91 5.43
CA LYS A 347 -15.79 -17.31 5.69
C LYS A 347 -16.70 -16.12 6.00
N HIS A 348 -17.96 -16.26 5.58
CA HIS A 348 -19.00 -15.26 5.83
C HIS A 348 -19.37 -15.19 7.32
N GLY A 349 -19.66 -13.98 7.81
CA GLY A 349 -20.20 -13.76 9.16
C GLY A 349 -19.18 -13.70 10.29
N LEU A 350 -17.88 -13.74 9.98
CA LEU A 350 -16.82 -13.52 10.96
C LEU A 350 -16.89 -12.12 11.58
N ARG A 351 -16.70 -12.04 12.89
CA ARG A 351 -16.58 -10.81 13.66
C ARG A 351 -15.26 -10.78 14.40
N VAL A 352 -14.65 -9.60 14.47
CA VAL A 352 -13.40 -9.37 15.19
C VAL A 352 -13.59 -8.20 16.13
N GLU A 353 -13.46 -8.47 17.41
CA GLU A 353 -13.73 -7.51 18.47
C GLU A 353 -12.52 -7.41 19.40
N LYS A 354 -12.29 -6.21 19.93
CA LYS A 354 -11.31 -6.02 21.01
C LYS A 354 -11.91 -6.64 22.26
N ALA A 355 -11.16 -7.53 22.91
CA ALA A 355 -11.62 -8.29 24.06
C ALA A 355 -10.76 -8.00 25.28
N LYS A 356 -11.37 -8.23 26.45
CA LYS A 356 -10.70 -8.21 27.74
C LYS A 356 -10.43 -9.65 28.17
N VAL A 357 -9.30 -9.86 28.83
CA VAL A 357 -8.89 -11.18 29.34
C VAL A 357 -8.27 -11.05 30.72
N GLY A 358 -8.22 -12.16 31.45
CA GLY A 358 -7.63 -12.20 32.77
C GLY A 358 -7.82 -13.54 33.45
N PRO A 359 -7.03 -13.81 34.50
CA PRO A 359 -7.10 -15.08 35.23
C PRO A 359 -8.52 -15.29 35.76
N PHE A 360 -8.96 -16.55 35.75
CA PHE A 360 -10.30 -16.98 36.20
C PHE A 360 -11.47 -16.30 35.46
N GLY A 361 -11.25 -15.82 34.23
CA GLY A 361 -12.29 -15.16 33.44
C GLY A 361 -12.58 -13.72 33.86
N SER A 362 -11.64 -13.07 34.55
CA SER A 362 -11.75 -11.65 34.90
C SER A 362 -11.40 -10.75 33.70
N ASP A 363 -12.15 -9.68 33.48
CA ASP A 363 -11.93 -8.71 32.39
C ASP A 363 -10.88 -7.65 32.75
N LEU A 364 -9.69 -8.09 33.18
CA LEU A 364 -8.66 -7.20 33.74
C LEU A 364 -7.77 -6.55 32.68
N PHE A 365 -7.45 -7.26 31.61
CA PHE A 365 -6.47 -6.82 30.62
C PHE A 365 -7.11 -6.52 29.27
N ASP A 366 -6.96 -5.26 28.85
CA ASP A 366 -7.38 -4.75 27.55
C ASP A 366 -6.32 -5.11 26.47
N SER A 367 -5.98 -6.39 26.35
CA SER A 367 -4.84 -6.87 25.54
C SER A 367 -5.22 -7.92 24.48
N ALA A 368 -6.50 -8.31 24.38
CA ALA A 368 -6.91 -9.42 23.51
C ALA A 368 -7.77 -9.02 22.31
N VAL A 369 -7.77 -9.91 21.32
CA VAL A 369 -8.64 -9.88 20.14
C VAL A 369 -9.45 -11.16 20.12
N SER A 370 -10.77 -11.03 19.98
CA SER A 370 -11.72 -12.12 19.85
C SER A 370 -12.16 -12.26 18.39
N ILE A 371 -12.11 -13.48 17.85
CA ILE A 371 -12.58 -13.81 16.49
C ILE A 371 -13.68 -14.86 16.61
N SER A 372 -14.88 -14.58 16.12
CA SER A 372 -16.02 -15.51 16.22
C SER A 372 -16.85 -15.57 14.93
N TYR A 373 -17.53 -16.70 14.71
CA TYR A 373 -18.51 -16.88 13.63
C TYR A 373 -19.92 -16.35 14.01
N GLY A 374 -19.96 -15.27 14.80
CA GLY A 374 -21.18 -14.69 15.36
C GLY A 374 -21.40 -15.04 16.85
N PRO A 375 -22.48 -14.53 17.45
CA PRO A 375 -22.62 -14.47 18.92
C PRO A 375 -22.72 -15.83 19.63
N LYS A 376 -23.05 -16.90 18.89
CA LYS A 376 -23.28 -18.25 19.44
C LYS A 376 -22.11 -19.21 19.22
N SER A 377 -21.08 -18.78 18.48
CA SER A 377 -19.94 -19.63 18.15
C SER A 377 -18.82 -19.41 19.16
N GLU A 378 -18.06 -20.47 19.44
CA GLU A 378 -16.85 -20.38 20.26
C GLU A 378 -15.89 -19.36 19.66
N ALA A 379 -15.44 -18.42 20.49
CA ALA A 379 -14.57 -17.35 20.07
C ALA A 379 -13.09 -17.73 20.22
N TRP A 380 -12.31 -17.45 19.19
CA TRP A 380 -10.85 -17.47 19.26
C TRP A 380 -10.34 -16.21 19.93
N VAL A 381 -9.85 -16.34 21.16
CA VAL A 381 -9.32 -15.22 21.95
C VAL A 381 -7.80 -15.26 21.97
N LEU A 382 -7.17 -14.26 21.37
CA LEU A 382 -5.73 -14.10 21.26
C LEU A 382 -5.27 -12.85 21.99
N GLU A 383 -4.43 -13.01 23.00
CA GLU A 383 -3.86 -11.92 23.79
C GLU A 383 -2.48 -11.49 23.28
N PHE A 384 -2.39 -10.20 22.96
CA PHE A 384 -1.18 -9.54 22.50
C PHE A 384 -0.64 -8.67 23.62
N VAL A 385 0.12 -9.30 24.53
CA VAL A 385 0.73 -8.59 25.67
C VAL A 385 1.59 -7.44 25.18
N ASP A 386 1.23 -6.23 25.63
CA ASP A 386 1.85 -4.97 25.23
C ASP A 386 2.42 -4.25 26.45
N LEU A 387 3.65 -4.62 26.81
CA LEU A 387 4.38 -3.97 27.90
C LEU A 387 5.03 -2.64 27.47
N GLY A 388 4.90 -2.25 26.18
CA GLY A 388 5.66 -1.17 25.57
C GLY A 388 4.84 -0.01 25.01
N GLY A 389 3.49 -0.08 25.09
CA GLY A 389 2.61 0.94 24.49
C GLY A 389 2.65 0.95 22.97
N GLU A 390 2.93 -0.19 22.33
CA GLU A 390 3.04 -0.34 20.87
C GLU A 390 1.69 -0.61 20.18
N MET A 391 0.60 -0.46 20.94
CA MET A 391 -0.78 -0.76 20.56
C MET A 391 -0.92 -2.14 19.89
N ARG A 392 -0.19 -3.15 20.40
CA ARG A 392 -0.06 -4.44 19.70
C ARG A 392 -1.42 -5.08 19.41
N ARG A 393 -2.31 -5.10 20.40
CA ARG A 393 -3.69 -5.59 20.24
C ARG A 393 -4.41 -4.85 19.13
N ASP A 394 -4.38 -3.52 19.13
CA ASP A 394 -5.11 -2.69 18.17
C ASP A 394 -4.56 -2.82 16.75
N VAL A 395 -3.24 -2.96 16.59
CA VAL A 395 -2.61 -3.24 15.29
C VAL A 395 -3.00 -4.63 14.78
N TRP A 396 -2.98 -5.66 15.63
CA TRP A 396 -3.43 -7.01 15.25
C TRP A 396 -4.92 -7.07 14.94
N HIS A 397 -5.75 -6.34 15.70
CA HIS A 397 -7.17 -6.16 15.40
C HIS A 397 -7.37 -5.55 14.01
N ALA A 398 -6.62 -4.51 13.64
CA ALA A 398 -6.67 -3.90 12.31
C ALA A 398 -6.21 -4.86 11.21
N PHE A 399 -5.14 -5.64 11.42
CA PHE A 399 -4.68 -6.62 10.43
C PHE A 399 -5.71 -7.70 10.14
N ILE A 400 -6.30 -8.30 11.18
CA ILE A 400 -7.28 -9.38 11.02
C ILE A 400 -8.57 -8.82 10.41
N SER A 401 -9.02 -7.65 10.89
CA SER A 401 -10.20 -6.96 10.33
C SER A 401 -10.04 -6.65 8.85
N GLU A 402 -8.84 -6.26 8.41
CA GLU A 402 -8.57 -5.93 7.01
C GLU A 402 -8.71 -7.14 6.08
N ILE A 403 -8.24 -8.32 6.51
CA ILE A 403 -8.37 -9.54 5.71
C ILE A 403 -9.82 -9.99 5.62
N ILE A 404 -10.58 -9.93 6.72
CA ILE A 404 -12.01 -10.25 6.71
C ILE A 404 -12.78 -9.23 5.84
N ALA A 405 -12.43 -7.95 5.95
CA ALA A 405 -13.04 -6.89 5.17
C ALA A 405 -12.76 -7.01 3.67
N LEU A 406 -11.53 -7.39 3.31
CA LEU A 406 -11.14 -7.72 1.94
C LEU A 406 -11.99 -8.86 1.35
N HIS A 407 -12.11 -9.98 2.06
CA HIS A 407 -12.89 -11.13 1.55
C HIS A 407 -14.38 -10.81 1.46
N LYS A 408 -14.90 -9.98 2.38
CA LYS A 408 -16.25 -9.39 2.24
C LYS A 408 -16.35 -8.51 1.00
N PHE A 409 -15.40 -7.62 0.77
CA PHE A 409 -15.38 -6.76 -0.41
C PHE A 409 -15.36 -7.56 -1.72
N ILE A 410 -14.49 -8.58 -1.83
CA ILE A 410 -14.40 -9.44 -3.02
C ILE A 410 -15.73 -10.15 -3.27
N ARG A 411 -16.41 -10.62 -2.23
CA ARG A 411 -17.71 -11.27 -2.38
C ARG A 411 -18.81 -10.29 -2.80
N ASP A 412 -18.86 -9.12 -2.20
CA ASP A 412 -19.98 -8.18 -2.38
C ASP A 412 -19.83 -7.33 -3.66
N TYR A 413 -18.60 -7.09 -4.13
CA TYR A 413 -18.29 -6.23 -5.28
C TYR A 413 -17.52 -6.93 -6.41
N GLY A 414 -16.98 -8.12 -6.18
CA GLY A 414 -16.29 -8.90 -7.19
C GLY A 414 -17.24 -9.80 -7.99
N PRO A 415 -16.83 -10.23 -9.20
CA PRO A 415 -17.44 -11.33 -9.93
C PRO A 415 -17.39 -12.63 -9.13
N GLU A 416 -18.27 -13.58 -9.48
CA GLU A 416 -18.20 -14.93 -8.89
C GLU A 416 -16.94 -15.67 -9.36
N GLU A 417 -16.44 -16.59 -8.54
CA GLU A 417 -15.15 -17.26 -8.79
C GLU A 417 -15.13 -18.05 -10.11
N VAL A 418 -16.29 -18.50 -10.58
CA VAL A 418 -16.46 -19.28 -11.83
C VAL A 418 -17.29 -18.49 -12.86
N ASP A 419 -17.21 -17.16 -12.86
CA ASP A 419 -17.94 -16.34 -13.84
C ASP A 419 -17.24 -16.31 -15.21
N GLU A 420 -17.85 -16.92 -16.23
CA GLU A 420 -17.35 -16.95 -17.61
C GLU A 420 -17.06 -15.56 -18.20
N SER A 421 -17.78 -14.52 -17.76
CA SER A 421 -17.56 -13.15 -18.26
C SER A 421 -16.25 -12.50 -17.83
N LEU A 422 -15.53 -13.09 -16.87
CA LEU A 422 -14.17 -12.68 -16.56
C LEU A 422 -13.25 -12.76 -17.79
N SER A 423 -13.59 -13.62 -18.76
CA SER A 423 -12.90 -13.73 -20.03
C SER A 423 -13.30 -12.65 -21.05
N HIS A 424 -14.41 -11.95 -20.84
CA HIS A 424 -14.94 -10.93 -21.76
C HIS A 424 -14.35 -9.53 -21.49
N VAL A 425 -13.89 -9.29 -20.27
CA VAL A 425 -13.29 -8.01 -19.87
C VAL A 425 -11.80 -8.21 -19.65
N TYR A 426 -11.00 -7.49 -20.43
CA TYR A 426 -9.54 -7.65 -20.37
C TYR A 426 -9.00 -7.31 -18.98
N GLY A 427 -8.23 -8.23 -18.40
CA GLY A 427 -7.60 -8.08 -17.10
C GLY A 427 -8.53 -8.31 -15.89
N ALA A 428 -9.82 -8.56 -16.08
CA ALA A 428 -10.77 -8.81 -14.98
C ALA A 428 -10.39 -10.03 -14.14
N HIS A 429 -9.82 -11.07 -14.74
CA HIS A 429 -9.30 -12.25 -14.04
C HIS A 429 -8.23 -11.92 -12.97
N LYS A 430 -7.51 -10.79 -13.10
CA LYS A 430 -6.54 -10.32 -12.09
C LYS A 430 -7.15 -9.44 -11.02
N GLY A 431 -8.45 -9.13 -11.10
CA GLY A 431 -9.10 -8.19 -10.17
C GLY A 431 -9.06 -8.67 -8.71
N LYS A 432 -9.25 -9.98 -8.47
CA LYS A 432 -9.11 -10.58 -7.13
C LYS A 432 -7.71 -10.40 -6.57
N GLU A 433 -6.68 -10.68 -7.38
CA GLU A 433 -5.28 -10.51 -7.02
C GLU A 433 -4.95 -9.05 -6.71
N ARG A 434 -5.41 -8.10 -7.54
CA ARG A 434 -5.23 -6.65 -7.31
C ARG A 434 -5.86 -6.19 -5.98
N ALA A 435 -7.08 -6.63 -5.68
CA ALA A 435 -7.75 -6.32 -4.41
C ALA A 435 -6.96 -6.88 -3.22
N MET A 436 -6.49 -8.14 -3.31
CA MET A 436 -5.64 -8.75 -2.29
C MET A 436 -4.34 -7.98 -2.10
N ASN A 437 -3.66 -7.59 -3.19
CA ASN A 437 -2.41 -6.83 -3.12
C ASN A 437 -2.61 -5.45 -2.46
N SER A 438 -3.76 -4.82 -2.70
CA SER A 438 -4.14 -3.57 -2.03
C SER A 438 -4.22 -3.73 -0.51
N ALA A 439 -4.91 -4.77 -0.02
CA ALA A 439 -5.00 -5.06 1.42
C ALA A 439 -3.63 -5.39 2.03
N ILE A 440 -2.83 -6.21 1.34
CA ILE A 440 -1.48 -6.58 1.79
C ILE A 440 -0.57 -5.36 1.90
N ASN A 441 -0.67 -4.43 0.96
CA ASN A 441 0.06 -3.17 1.00
C ASN A 441 -0.48 -2.22 2.09
N SER A 442 -1.79 -2.22 2.36
CA SER A 442 -2.40 -1.53 3.52
C SER A 442 -1.79 -2.02 4.84
N ILE A 443 -1.71 -3.33 5.04
CA ILE A 443 -1.07 -3.93 6.22
C ILE A 443 0.43 -3.60 6.27
N ALA A 444 1.12 -3.56 5.12
CA ALA A 444 2.55 -3.23 5.07
C ALA A 444 2.84 -1.80 5.57
N ARG A 445 2.01 -0.85 5.14
CA ARG A 445 2.12 0.56 5.55
C ARG A 445 1.82 0.72 7.03
N LEU A 446 0.82 0.02 7.55
CA LEU A 446 0.54 0.01 8.99
C LEU A 446 1.70 -0.59 9.80
N GLN A 447 2.35 -1.66 9.30
CA GLN A 447 3.57 -2.20 9.92
C GLN A 447 4.73 -1.21 9.91
N ALA A 448 4.96 -0.50 8.79
CA ALA A 448 5.98 0.52 8.70
C ALA A 448 5.75 1.65 9.73
N LEU A 449 4.51 2.13 9.85
CA LEU A 449 4.12 3.13 10.86
C LEU A 449 4.29 2.61 12.30
N GLN A 450 4.01 1.32 12.54
CA GLN A 450 4.25 0.69 13.83
C GLN A 450 5.74 0.71 14.20
N PHE A 451 6.64 0.39 13.26
CA PHE A 451 8.09 0.47 13.48
C PHE A 451 8.58 1.90 13.70
N MET A 452 7.95 2.87 13.03
CA MET A 452 8.21 4.30 13.23
C MET A 452 7.56 4.88 14.49
N ARG A 453 6.72 4.12 15.21
CA ARG A 453 5.92 4.58 16.37
C ARG A 453 5.03 5.79 16.04
N LYS A 454 4.48 5.81 14.82
CA LYS A 454 3.64 6.89 14.27
C LYS A 454 2.24 6.33 13.94
N LEU A 455 1.59 5.72 14.92
CA LEU A 455 0.25 5.16 14.79
C LEU A 455 -0.82 6.21 15.12
N LEU A 456 -2.00 6.07 14.53
CA LEU A 456 -3.21 6.79 14.96
C LEU A 456 -3.83 6.09 16.18
N ASP A 457 -4.66 6.82 16.92
CA ASP A 457 -5.45 6.28 18.05
C ASP A 457 -6.29 5.05 17.64
N ASP A 458 -6.72 5.01 16.38
CA ASP A 458 -7.40 3.88 15.78
C ASP A 458 -6.65 3.40 14.54
N PRO A 459 -5.83 2.33 14.65
CA PRO A 459 -5.11 1.73 13.53
C PRO A 459 -6.01 1.27 12.38
N THR A 460 -7.30 1.02 12.61
CA THR A 460 -8.22 0.58 11.55
C THR A 460 -8.45 1.65 10.48
N LYS A 461 -8.22 2.92 10.81
CA LYS A 461 -8.29 4.05 9.84
C LYS A 461 -7.16 4.01 8.79
N LEU A 462 -6.11 3.23 9.02
CA LEU A 462 -4.94 3.13 8.12
C LEU A 462 -5.05 1.95 7.13
N VAL A 463 -6.01 1.06 7.31
CA VAL A 463 -6.23 -0.11 6.45
C VAL A 463 -7.51 0.09 5.62
N GLN A 464 -7.40 -0.09 4.30
CA GLN A 464 -8.39 0.40 3.35
C GLN A 464 -9.78 -0.23 3.51
N PHE A 465 -9.89 -1.56 3.46
CA PHE A 465 -11.20 -2.20 3.40
C PHE A 465 -11.95 -2.08 4.72
N THR A 466 -11.25 -2.15 5.85
CA THR A 466 -11.85 -1.95 7.18
C THR A 466 -12.34 -0.52 7.33
N TYR A 467 -11.51 0.47 7.00
CA TYR A 467 -11.89 1.89 7.07
C TYR A 467 -13.17 2.17 6.25
N LEU A 468 -13.25 1.65 5.02
CA LEU A 468 -14.39 1.88 4.13
C LEU A 468 -15.70 1.22 4.59
N GLN A 469 -15.66 0.21 5.47
CA GLN A 469 -16.90 -0.38 6.01
C GLN A 469 -17.64 0.55 6.96
N TYR A 470 -16.90 1.41 7.69
CA TYR A 470 -17.45 2.30 8.69
C TYR A 470 -17.54 3.76 8.20
N ALA A 471 -16.84 4.09 7.12
CA ALA A 471 -16.86 5.43 6.55
C ALA A 471 -18.20 5.78 5.88
N PRO A 472 -18.80 6.97 6.17
CA PRO A 472 -19.91 7.47 5.40
C PRO A 472 -19.52 7.54 3.91
N TYR A 473 -20.38 7.03 3.02
CA TYR A 473 -20.09 6.91 1.58
C TYR A 473 -18.90 5.99 1.23
N GLY A 474 -18.43 5.17 2.18
CA GLY A 474 -17.38 4.18 1.94
C GLY A 474 -17.80 3.07 0.97
N ASP A 475 -19.11 2.84 0.84
CA ASP A 475 -19.71 1.99 -0.19
C ASP A 475 -19.48 2.54 -1.60
N ILE A 476 -19.61 3.84 -1.83
CA ILE A 476 -19.30 4.46 -3.13
C ILE A 476 -17.81 4.33 -3.45
N VAL A 477 -16.93 4.56 -2.47
CA VAL A 477 -15.49 4.32 -2.68
C VAL A 477 -15.24 2.85 -3.03
N SER A 478 -15.89 1.91 -2.34
CA SER A 478 -15.83 0.48 -2.65
C SER A 478 -16.30 0.16 -4.08
N GLN A 479 -17.39 0.77 -4.54
CA GLN A 479 -17.85 0.64 -5.93
C GLN A 479 -16.77 1.11 -6.92
N THR A 480 -16.15 2.27 -6.69
CA THR A 480 -15.08 2.77 -7.57
C THR A 480 -13.83 1.89 -7.55
N LEU A 481 -13.46 1.33 -6.38
CA LEU A 481 -12.37 0.36 -6.28
C LEU A 481 -12.69 -0.93 -7.05
N ALA A 482 -13.94 -1.39 -7.02
CA ALA A 482 -14.35 -2.55 -7.78
C ALA A 482 -14.24 -2.34 -9.30
N VAL A 483 -14.67 -1.18 -9.79
CA VAL A 483 -14.48 -0.76 -11.19
C VAL A 483 -12.99 -0.68 -11.54
N ASN A 484 -12.17 -0.21 -10.60
CA ASN A 484 -10.72 -0.16 -10.78
C ASN A 484 -10.09 -1.55 -10.93
N TYR A 485 -10.43 -2.48 -10.03
CA TYR A 485 -9.84 -3.81 -9.96
C TYR A 485 -10.31 -4.73 -11.09
N TRP A 486 -11.62 -4.82 -11.32
CA TRP A 486 -12.20 -5.77 -12.29
C TRP A 486 -12.56 -5.15 -13.63
N GLY A 487 -12.74 -3.82 -13.70
CA GLY A 487 -13.07 -3.18 -14.97
C GLY A 487 -11.94 -3.33 -15.98
N GLY A 488 -12.27 -3.26 -17.26
CA GLY A 488 -11.28 -3.25 -18.33
C GLY A 488 -11.91 -3.08 -19.71
N PRO A 489 -11.10 -2.99 -20.76
CA PRO A 489 -11.61 -2.98 -22.13
C PRO A 489 -12.40 -4.26 -22.43
N LEU A 490 -13.53 -4.12 -23.13
CA LEU A 490 -14.30 -5.27 -23.61
C LEU A 490 -13.55 -5.96 -24.76
N ILE A 491 -13.47 -7.29 -24.69
CA ILE A 491 -12.89 -8.12 -25.75
C ILE A 491 -14.01 -8.37 -26.78
N SER A 492 -13.77 -7.99 -28.04
CA SER A 492 -14.78 -7.82 -29.12
C SER A 492 -15.63 -9.05 -29.51
N LYS A 493 -15.47 -10.21 -28.87
CA LYS A 493 -16.22 -11.44 -29.18
C LYS A 493 -17.68 -11.42 -28.73
N PHE A 494 -18.18 -10.32 -28.17
CA PHE A 494 -19.53 -10.21 -27.61
C PHE A 494 -20.48 -9.27 -28.39
N LEU A 495 -20.14 -8.90 -29.62
CA LEU A 495 -21.05 -8.16 -30.50
C LEU A 495 -22.18 -9.05 -31.09
N GLU A 496 -22.20 -10.35 -30.85
CA GLU A 496 -23.20 -11.28 -31.42
C GLU A 496 -23.57 -12.39 -30.44
N VAL A 497 -24.53 -12.17 -29.54
CA VAL A 497 -25.40 -13.27 -29.04
C VAL A 497 -26.82 -12.78 -28.74
N ASP A 498 -27.03 -11.55 -28.30
CA ASP A 498 -28.38 -11.10 -27.92
C ASP A 498 -29.02 -10.20 -29.00
N ASN A 499 -29.73 -10.89 -29.93
CA ASN A 499 -30.67 -10.44 -30.97
C ASN A 499 -30.14 -10.44 -32.42
N PRO A 500 -30.77 -11.18 -33.35
CA PRO A 500 -30.49 -11.02 -34.77
C PRO A 500 -31.00 -9.64 -35.25
N PRO A 501 -30.23 -8.90 -36.06
CA PRO A 501 -30.67 -7.61 -36.56
C PRO A 501 -31.84 -7.81 -37.53
N ALA A 502 -32.97 -7.17 -37.23
CA ALA A 502 -33.95 -6.85 -38.26
C ALA A 502 -33.23 -6.07 -39.37
N GLN A 503 -33.44 -6.50 -40.61
CA GLN A 503 -32.75 -6.00 -41.79
C GLN A 503 -32.79 -4.47 -41.89
N GLY A 504 -31.61 -3.88 -42.09
CA GLY A 504 -31.45 -2.58 -42.75
C GLY A 504 -31.51 -1.35 -41.85
N ALA A 505 -30.42 -1.06 -41.14
CA ALA A 505 -30.09 0.32 -40.76
C ALA A 505 -28.59 0.49 -40.54
N ARG A 506 -28.09 1.66 -40.98
CA ARG A 506 -26.68 2.05 -41.09
C ARG A 506 -25.93 1.95 -39.75
N ALA A 507 -24.66 1.56 -39.83
CA ALA A 507 -23.71 1.63 -38.73
C ALA A 507 -23.43 3.09 -38.33
N SER A 508 -24.00 3.53 -37.22
CA SER A 508 -23.61 4.76 -36.52
C SER A 508 -23.75 4.58 -35.01
N ASN A 509 -22.63 4.71 -34.30
CA ASN A 509 -22.34 5.13 -32.91
C ASN A 509 -23.40 5.20 -31.77
N GLU A 510 -24.63 4.74 -31.92
CA GLU A 510 -25.71 4.89 -30.93
C GLU A 510 -25.97 3.64 -30.06
N MET A 511 -25.14 2.59 -30.17
CA MET A 511 -25.35 1.33 -29.44
C MET A 511 -24.91 1.32 -27.95
N ILE A 512 -24.40 2.42 -27.40
CA ILE A 512 -23.84 2.44 -26.01
C ILE A 512 -24.92 2.78 -24.95
N GLU A 513 -26.04 3.40 -25.33
CA GLU A 513 -27.07 3.87 -24.38
C GLU A 513 -27.94 2.75 -23.77
N SER A 514 -27.89 1.52 -24.29
CA SER A 514 -28.74 0.41 -23.81
C SER A 514 -28.11 -0.48 -22.73
N SER A 515 -26.83 -0.29 -22.39
CA SER A 515 -26.15 -1.13 -21.40
C SER A 515 -26.10 -0.47 -20.03
N ASN A 516 -26.73 -1.08 -19.03
CA ASN A 516 -26.68 -0.68 -17.60
C ASN A 516 -25.29 -0.92 -16.96
N HIS A 517 -24.23 -1.02 -17.76
CA HIS A 517 -22.85 -1.18 -17.31
C HIS A 517 -22.32 0.10 -16.68
N VAL A 518 -21.22 -0.02 -15.92
CA VAL A 518 -20.50 1.13 -15.39
C VAL A 518 -19.22 1.32 -16.16
N PHE A 519 -18.91 2.56 -16.49
CA PHE A 519 -17.72 2.94 -17.22
C PHE A 519 -16.78 3.72 -16.34
N ASP A 520 -15.50 3.38 -16.42
CA ASP A 520 -14.42 4.16 -15.85
C ASP A 520 -14.03 5.32 -16.81
N ILE A 521 -13.25 6.27 -16.31
CA ILE A 521 -12.81 7.45 -17.06
C ILE A 521 -11.94 7.12 -18.28
N ASP A 522 -11.22 5.99 -18.25
CA ASP A 522 -10.40 5.49 -19.36
C ASP A 522 -11.21 4.69 -20.40
N GLY A 523 -12.53 4.54 -20.18
CA GLY A 523 -13.42 3.72 -21.01
C GLY A 523 -13.49 2.25 -20.61
N SER A 524 -12.82 1.84 -19.54
CA SER A 524 -12.95 0.49 -18.98
C SER A 524 -14.38 0.20 -18.55
N VAL A 525 -14.85 -1.02 -18.81
CA VAL A 525 -16.22 -1.45 -18.50
C VAL A 525 -16.24 -2.36 -17.29
N TYR A 526 -17.19 -2.11 -16.40
CA TYR A 526 -17.57 -2.97 -15.30
C TYR A 526 -19.01 -3.45 -15.53
N LEU A 527 -19.18 -4.77 -15.65
CA LEU A 527 -20.45 -5.35 -16.09
C LEU A 527 -21.55 -5.17 -15.04
N GLN A 528 -22.79 -4.99 -15.52
CA GLN A 528 -23.95 -4.81 -14.66
C GLN A 528 -24.14 -6.00 -13.72
N LYS A 529 -23.93 -7.21 -14.21
CA LYS A 529 -24.09 -8.44 -13.42
C LYS A 529 -23.12 -8.57 -12.25
N TRP A 530 -22.02 -7.82 -12.25
CA TRP A 530 -21.08 -7.77 -11.12
C TRP A 530 -21.55 -6.82 -10.01
N LYS A 531 -22.59 -6.00 -10.25
CA LYS A 531 -23.20 -5.10 -9.25
C LYS A 531 -24.05 -5.88 -8.22
N ARG A 532 -23.40 -6.74 -7.44
CA ARG A 532 -24.08 -7.67 -6.51
C ARG A 532 -24.51 -7.01 -5.20
N SER A 533 -23.74 -6.04 -4.71
CA SER A 533 -24.06 -5.33 -3.48
C SER A 533 -25.32 -4.45 -3.61
N PRO A 534 -26.23 -4.41 -2.62
CA PRO A 534 -27.43 -3.57 -2.68
C PRO A 534 -27.10 -2.05 -2.71
N CYS A 535 -25.89 -1.65 -2.33
CA CYS A 535 -25.49 -0.23 -2.34
C CYS A 535 -25.52 0.41 -3.73
N TRP A 536 -25.45 -0.38 -4.81
CA TRP A 536 -25.56 0.10 -6.20
C TRP A 536 -26.94 0.70 -6.52
N ALA A 537 -27.98 0.34 -5.75
CA ALA A 537 -29.34 0.88 -5.91
C ALA A 537 -29.60 2.15 -5.07
N SER A 538 -28.63 2.58 -4.25
CA SER A 538 -28.80 3.77 -3.41
C SER A 538 -28.88 5.05 -4.26
N SER A 539 -29.66 6.03 -3.79
CA SER A 539 -29.74 7.36 -4.41
C SER A 539 -28.38 8.07 -4.43
N ALA A 540 -27.57 7.86 -3.40
CA ALA A 540 -26.21 8.37 -3.31
C ALA A 540 -25.32 7.81 -4.44
N SER A 541 -25.33 6.49 -4.65
CA SER A 541 -24.62 5.83 -5.75
C SER A 541 -25.11 6.34 -7.11
N ALA A 542 -26.43 6.40 -7.32
CA ALA A 542 -27.01 6.92 -8.56
C ALA A 542 -26.59 8.37 -8.84
N SER A 543 -26.54 9.24 -7.83
CA SER A 543 -26.08 10.62 -7.99
C SER A 543 -24.59 10.69 -8.36
N PHE A 544 -23.75 9.89 -7.69
CA PHE A 544 -22.32 9.83 -7.95
C PHE A 544 -22.06 9.42 -9.40
N TRP A 545 -22.57 8.27 -9.83
CA TRP A 545 -22.35 7.73 -11.17
C TRP A 545 -22.99 8.56 -12.31
N LYS A 546 -24.00 9.39 -12.03
CA LYS A 546 -24.51 10.37 -13.01
C LYS A 546 -23.57 11.57 -13.20
N SER A 547 -22.83 11.95 -12.15
CA SER A 547 -21.92 13.09 -12.18
C SER A 547 -20.53 12.78 -12.77
N THR A 548 -20.23 11.52 -13.10
CA THR A 548 -18.91 11.11 -13.60
C THR A 548 -18.70 11.41 -15.09
N SER A 549 -19.74 11.78 -15.84
CA SER A 549 -19.71 11.94 -17.30
C SER A 549 -18.91 13.15 -17.81
N THR A 550 -18.54 14.12 -16.97
CA THR A 550 -17.75 15.29 -17.38
C THR A 550 -16.25 14.97 -17.34
N ARG A 551 -15.64 14.76 -18.51
CA ARG A 551 -14.18 14.62 -18.68
C ARG A 551 -13.54 16.01 -18.81
N GLN A 552 -12.78 16.45 -17.81
CA GLN A 552 -12.08 17.74 -17.85
C GLN A 552 -10.55 17.61 -17.87
N GLY A 553 -10.01 16.42 -17.58
CA GLY A 553 -8.55 16.17 -17.52
C GLY A 553 -8.00 15.21 -18.59
N LEU A 554 -6.67 15.13 -18.64
CA LEU A 554 -5.94 14.18 -19.50
C LEU A 554 -5.78 12.84 -18.77
N VAL A 555 -6.38 11.79 -19.31
CA VAL A 555 -6.35 10.44 -18.73
C VAL A 555 -5.12 9.68 -19.23
N LEU A 556 -4.23 9.29 -18.32
CA LEU A 556 -3.06 8.43 -18.62
C LEU A 556 -3.33 6.97 -18.25
N SER A 557 -4.06 6.74 -17.15
CA SER A 557 -4.59 5.44 -16.75
C SER A 557 -5.79 5.64 -15.81
N LYS A 558 -6.50 4.56 -15.44
CA LYS A 558 -7.64 4.61 -14.50
C LYS A 558 -7.41 5.43 -13.23
N ASN A 559 -6.18 5.38 -12.72
CA ASN A 559 -5.78 5.99 -11.45
C ASN A 559 -4.94 7.26 -11.65
N LEU A 560 -4.51 7.56 -12.88
CA LEU A 560 -3.59 8.65 -13.18
C LEU A 560 -4.25 9.57 -14.21
N VAL A 561 -4.86 10.63 -13.69
CA VAL A 561 -5.52 11.68 -14.47
C VAL A 561 -4.81 12.97 -14.18
N VAL A 562 -4.52 13.76 -15.20
CA VAL A 562 -3.90 15.08 -15.05
C VAL A 562 -4.95 16.17 -15.09
N ALA A 563 -4.84 17.14 -14.19
CA ALA A 563 -5.74 18.32 -14.07
C ALA A 563 -7.20 17.99 -13.69
N ASP A 564 -7.46 16.75 -13.30
CA ASP A 564 -8.75 16.25 -12.85
C ASP A 564 -8.49 15.05 -11.92
N ALA A 565 -9.51 14.59 -11.22
CA ALA A 565 -9.43 13.50 -10.25
C ALA A 565 -9.94 12.18 -10.84
N ALA A 566 -9.27 11.07 -10.52
CA ALA A 566 -9.76 9.72 -10.82
C ALA A 566 -11.06 9.43 -10.05
N LEU A 567 -11.85 8.44 -10.49
CA LEU A 567 -13.13 8.11 -9.84
C LEU A 567 -12.98 7.79 -8.35
N VAL A 568 -11.94 7.01 -8.00
CA VAL A 568 -11.62 6.67 -6.60
C VAL A 568 -11.27 7.92 -5.79
N GLU A 569 -10.58 8.88 -6.39
CA GLU A 569 -10.22 10.15 -5.73
C GLU A 569 -11.45 11.03 -5.50
N ARG A 570 -12.33 11.15 -6.49
CA ARG A 570 -13.61 11.87 -6.37
C ARG A 570 -14.50 11.28 -5.28
N ALA A 571 -14.65 9.95 -5.27
CA ALA A 571 -15.40 9.24 -4.24
C ALA A 571 -14.79 9.44 -2.85
N THR A 572 -13.45 9.34 -2.75
CA THR A 572 -12.75 9.53 -1.48
C THR A 572 -12.87 10.96 -0.94
N ARG A 573 -12.77 11.99 -1.79
CA ARG A 573 -12.99 13.39 -1.40
C ARG A 573 -14.40 13.59 -0.82
N THR A 574 -15.40 13.02 -1.49
CA THR A 574 -16.80 13.07 -1.02
C THR A 574 -16.96 12.36 0.33
N CYS A 575 -16.40 11.15 0.46
CA CYS A 575 -16.39 10.38 1.70
C CYS A 575 -15.72 11.16 2.85
N LYS A 576 -14.56 11.77 2.62
CA LYS A 576 -13.85 12.63 3.61
C LYS A 576 -14.71 13.80 4.07
N GLN A 577 -15.32 14.56 3.15
CA GLN A 577 -16.17 15.70 3.49
C GLN A 577 -17.37 15.27 4.35
N LYS A 578 -17.98 14.13 4.03
CA LYS A 578 -19.10 13.57 4.79
C LYS A 578 -18.65 13.04 6.15
N TRP A 579 -17.47 12.43 6.23
CA TRP A 579 -16.86 12.00 7.49
C TRP A 579 -16.60 13.19 8.42
N GLN A 580 -15.98 14.26 7.92
CA GLN A 580 -15.73 15.48 8.70
C GLN A 580 -17.04 16.11 9.20
N ALA A 581 -18.07 16.15 8.36
CA ALA A 581 -19.40 16.62 8.78
C ALA A 581 -20.03 15.72 9.87
N ALA A 582 -19.81 14.40 9.81
CA ALA A 582 -20.28 13.47 10.83
C ALA A 582 -19.53 13.65 12.15
N GLU A 583 -18.21 13.81 12.13
CA GLU A 583 -17.39 14.08 13.32
C GLU A 583 -17.76 15.40 13.99
N THR A 584 -17.94 16.48 13.23
CA THR A 584 -18.37 17.77 13.80
C THR A 584 -19.77 17.69 14.41
N THR A 585 -20.68 16.94 13.77
CA THR A 585 -22.02 16.69 14.31
C THR A 585 -21.94 15.89 15.61
N GLN A 586 -21.14 14.82 15.65
CA GLN A 586 -20.96 13.99 16.84
C GLN A 586 -20.33 14.79 17.99
N ALA A 587 -19.28 15.56 17.72
CA ALA A 587 -18.65 16.42 18.72
C ALA A 587 -19.64 17.48 19.26
N THR A 588 -20.54 17.99 18.42
CA THR A 588 -21.60 18.92 18.85
C THR A 588 -22.62 18.22 19.74
N ILE A 589 -23.01 16.99 19.42
CA ILE A 589 -23.91 16.16 20.23
C ILE A 589 -23.27 15.85 21.59
N ASP A 590 -22.00 15.45 21.60
CA ASP A 590 -21.26 15.13 22.82
C ASP A 590 -21.10 16.38 23.70
N ALA A 591 -20.76 17.53 23.11
CA ALA A 591 -20.68 18.81 23.81
C ALA A 591 -22.04 19.25 24.39
N ALA A 592 -23.14 19.02 23.67
CA ALA A 592 -24.49 19.31 24.17
C ALA A 592 -24.88 18.39 25.33
N THR A 593 -24.52 17.11 25.23
CA THR A 593 -24.73 16.10 26.28
C THR A 593 -23.94 16.43 27.55
N LEU A 594 -22.67 16.83 27.40
CA LEU A 594 -21.80 17.25 28.50
C LEU A 594 -22.26 18.55 29.18
N LYS A 595 -22.89 19.47 28.44
CA LYS A 595 -23.49 20.70 28.99
C LYS A 595 -24.82 20.45 29.73
N GLY A 596 -25.23 19.20 29.90
CA GLY A 596 -26.40 18.84 30.69
C GLY A 596 -27.72 19.19 30.03
N ILE A 597 -27.76 19.41 28.71
CA ILE A 597 -29.02 19.38 27.95
C ILE A 597 -29.34 17.90 27.77
N PRO A 598 -30.30 17.31 28.52
CA PRO A 598 -30.67 15.92 28.30
C PRO A 598 -31.15 15.83 26.87
N SER A 599 -30.67 14.83 26.15
CA SER A 599 -31.06 14.54 24.78
C SER A 599 -32.58 14.49 24.66
N ASN A 600 -33.19 15.59 24.23
CA ASN A 600 -34.59 15.63 23.84
C ASN A 600 -34.66 14.93 22.47
N ILE A 601 -34.52 13.60 22.51
CA ILE A 601 -34.63 12.69 21.37
C ILE A 601 -35.99 12.89 20.67
N ASP A 602 -36.99 13.43 21.36
CA ASP A 602 -38.29 13.78 20.80
C ASP A 602 -38.29 15.04 19.92
N LEU A 603 -37.43 16.05 20.17
CA LEU A 603 -37.34 17.24 19.30
C LEU A 603 -36.71 16.92 17.94
N PHE A 604 -35.76 15.98 17.90
CA PHE A 604 -35.16 15.53 16.63
C PHE A 604 -36.05 14.55 15.87
N LYS A 605 -36.81 13.69 16.55
CA LYS A 605 -37.84 12.87 15.90
C LYS A 605 -38.95 13.73 15.28
N ILE A 606 -39.37 14.81 15.94
CA ILE A 606 -40.36 15.75 15.39
C ILE A 606 -39.82 16.48 14.15
N SER A 607 -38.55 16.89 14.14
CA SER A 607 -37.94 17.55 12.96
C SER A 607 -37.75 16.60 11.77
N LEU A 608 -37.42 15.33 12.04
CA LEU A 608 -37.33 14.31 11.00
C LEU A 608 -38.73 13.98 10.43
N ILE A 609 -39.75 13.84 11.28
CA ILE A 609 -41.14 13.60 10.87
C ILE A 609 -41.73 14.81 10.12
N ALA A 610 -41.41 16.05 10.54
CA ALA A 610 -41.84 17.26 9.86
C ALA A 610 -41.23 17.41 8.45
N ARG A 611 -39.99 16.93 8.23
CA ARG A 611 -39.38 16.87 6.89
C ARG A 611 -40.01 15.80 5.99
N THR A 612 -40.51 14.71 6.55
CA THR A 612 -41.21 13.68 5.77
C THR A 612 -42.64 14.09 5.40
N LEU A 613 -43.30 14.89 6.24
CA LEU A 613 -44.66 15.42 5.97
C LEU A 613 -44.67 16.63 5.03
N MET A 614 -43.61 17.44 4.97
CA MET A 614 -43.48 18.57 4.03
C MET A 614 -42.99 18.16 2.62
N GLY A 615 -42.72 16.87 2.37
CA GLY A 615 -42.40 16.32 1.05
C GLY A 615 -43.56 15.59 0.38
N LEU A 616 -44.77 15.68 0.94
CA LEU A 616 -45.98 14.98 0.50
C LEU A 616 -47.18 15.92 0.28
N ILE A 617 -46.94 17.20 0.03
CA ILE A 617 -47.93 18.16 -0.50
C ILE A 617 -47.42 18.72 -1.82
#